data_AF-A0A2N7VAT4-F1
#
_entry.id   AF-A0A2N7VAT4-F1
#
_cell.length_a   1.000
_cell.length_b   1.000
_cell.length_c   1.000
_cell.angle_alpha   90.00
_cell.angle_beta   90.00
_cell.angle_gamma   90.00
#
_symmetry.space_group_name_H-M   'P 1'
#
loop_
_entity.id
_entity.type
_entity.pdbx_description
1 polymer ?
#
loop_
_entity_poly.entity_id
_entity_poly.type
_entity_poly.pdbx_seq_one_letter_code
_entity_poly.pdbx_strand_id
1 'polypeptide(L)'
;SDLNDLYRRVINRNNRLKRLLDLAAPDIIVRNEKRMLQEAVDALLDNGRRGRAITGSNKRPLKSLADMIKGKQGRFRQNLLGKRVDYSGRSVITVGPYLRLHQCGLPKKMALELFKPFIYGKLELRGLATT
;
A
#
# COMPACT_ATOMS: atom_id res chain seq x y z
N SER A 1 1.42 -10.53 -3.28
CA SER A 1 1.77 -9.16 -3.73
C SER A 1 2.25 -9.26 -5.16
N ASP A 2 1.78 -8.38 -6.05
CA ASP A 2 2.19 -8.36 -7.47
C ASP A 2 3.72 -8.34 -7.63
N LEU A 3 4.42 -7.62 -6.74
CA LEU A 3 5.89 -7.60 -6.71
C LEU A 3 6.51 -8.98 -6.53
N ASN A 4 5.92 -9.85 -5.71
CA ASN A 4 6.48 -11.19 -5.47
C ASN A 4 6.44 -12.03 -6.75
N ASP A 5 5.39 -11.86 -7.57
CA ASP A 5 5.29 -12.57 -8.85
C ASP A 5 6.29 -12.01 -9.87
N LEU A 6 6.52 -10.70 -9.89
CA LEU A 6 7.55 -10.07 -10.71
C LEU A 6 8.95 -10.51 -10.29
N TYR A 7 9.26 -10.51 -8.99
CA TYR A 7 10.52 -11.03 -8.46
C TYR A 7 10.72 -12.52 -8.77
N ARG A 8 9.69 -13.36 -8.58
CA ARG A 8 9.77 -14.79 -8.89
C ARG A 8 10.10 -15.02 -10.37
N ARG A 9 9.53 -14.23 -11.28
CA ARG A 9 9.86 -14.30 -12.71
C ARG A 9 11.33 -13.96 -12.99
N VAL A 10 11.84 -12.88 -12.40
CA VAL A 10 13.26 -12.50 -12.55
C VAL A 10 14.18 -13.61 -12.03
N ILE A 11 13.93 -14.12 -10.83
CA ILE A 11 14.74 -15.19 -10.22
C ILE A 11 14.73 -16.45 -11.10
N ASN A 12 13.56 -16.87 -11.56
CA ASN A 12 13.44 -18.07 -12.40
C ASN A 12 14.19 -17.92 -13.73
N ARG A 13 14.11 -16.74 -14.37
CA ARG A 13 14.84 -16.43 -15.61
C ARG A 13 16.34 -16.38 -15.40
N ASN A 14 16.79 -15.76 -14.31
CA ASN A 14 18.21 -15.68 -13.96
C ASN A 14 18.81 -17.06 -13.68
N ASN A 15 18.11 -17.89 -12.89
CA ASN A 15 18.55 -19.26 -12.60
C ASN A 15 18.58 -20.13 -13.86
N ARG A 16 17.63 -19.94 -14.78
CA ARG A 16 17.61 -20.63 -16.07
C ARG A 16 18.78 -20.18 -16.96
N LEU A 17 19.04 -18.88 -17.05
CA LEU A 17 20.17 -18.35 -17.81
C LEU A 17 21.50 -18.90 -17.29
N LYS A 18 21.69 -18.93 -15.96
CA LYS A 18 22.88 -19.51 -15.34
C LYS A 18 23.09 -20.97 -15.76
N ARG A 19 22.05 -21.81 -15.66
CA ARG A 19 22.11 -23.22 -16.10
C ARG A 19 22.44 -23.37 -17.59
N LEU A 20 21.91 -22.49 -18.45
CA LEU A 20 22.21 -22.53 -19.89
C LEU A 20 23.67 -22.18 -20.19
N LEU A 21 24.26 -21.26 -19.43
CA LEU A 21 25.69 -20.93 -19.54
C LEU A 21 26.56 -22.08 -19.04
N ASP A 22 26.20 -22.70 -17.91
CA ASP A 22 26.93 -23.85 -17.35
C ASP A 22 26.94 -25.06 -18.31
N LEU A 23 25.86 -25.25 -19.07
CA LEU A 23 25.74 -26.31 -20.08
C LEU A 23 26.31 -25.94 -21.45
N ALA A 24 26.95 -24.77 -21.60
CA ALA A 24 27.45 -24.24 -22.87
C ALA A 24 26.38 -24.29 -23.99
N ALA A 25 25.14 -23.91 -23.65
CA ALA A 25 24.03 -23.92 -24.61
C ALA A 25 24.31 -22.98 -25.81
N PRO A 26 23.77 -23.27 -27.00
CA PRO A 26 23.96 -22.45 -28.18
C PRO A 26 23.64 -20.96 -27.96
N ASP A 27 24.44 -20.09 -28.58
CA ASP A 27 24.34 -18.63 -28.42
C ASP A 27 22.95 -18.06 -28.68
N ILE A 28 22.21 -18.64 -29.63
CA ILE A 28 20.84 -18.21 -29.95
C ILE A 28 19.92 -18.36 -28.74
N ILE A 29 20.01 -19.49 -28.02
CA ILE A 29 19.20 -19.77 -26.84
C ILE A 29 19.60 -18.86 -25.69
N VAL A 30 20.91 -18.67 -25.49
CA VAL A 30 21.45 -17.78 -24.45
C VAL A 30 21.02 -16.33 -24.71
N ARG A 31 21.09 -15.84 -25.96
CA ARG A 31 20.62 -14.50 -26.34
C ARG A 31 19.12 -14.33 -26.09
N ASN A 32 18.30 -15.33 -26.39
CA ASN A 32 16.88 -15.28 -26.11
C ASN A 32 16.59 -15.24 -24.60
N GLU A 33 17.29 -16.03 -23.79
CA GLU A 33 17.07 -16.02 -22.33
C GLU A 33 17.56 -14.70 -21.70
N LYS A 34 18.66 -14.12 -22.20
CA LYS A 34 19.11 -12.76 -21.83
C LYS A 34 18.03 -11.70 -22.13
N ARG A 35 17.40 -11.75 -23.31
CA ARG A 35 16.27 -10.87 -23.67
C ARG A 35 15.09 -11.05 -22.71
N MET A 36 14.69 -12.29 -22.44
CA MET A 36 13.58 -12.61 -21.53
C MET A 36 13.86 -12.17 -20.08
N LEU A 37 15.11 -12.25 -19.63
CA LEU A 37 15.52 -11.74 -18.33
C LEU A 37 15.42 -10.20 -18.27
N GLN A 38 15.87 -9.51 -19.32
CA GLN A 38 15.74 -8.06 -19.42
C GLN A 38 14.27 -7.63 -19.34
N GLU A 39 13.38 -8.27 -20.10
CA GLU A 39 11.94 -7.97 -20.08
C GLU A 39 11.31 -8.22 -18.70
N ALA A 40 11.77 -9.24 -17.96
CA ALA A 40 11.30 -9.49 -16.60
C ALA A 40 11.74 -8.39 -15.62
N VAL A 41 12.98 -7.88 -15.75
CA VAL A 41 13.49 -6.77 -14.93
C VAL A 41 12.79 -5.46 -15.28
N ASP A 42 12.59 -5.18 -16.57
CA ASP A 42 11.86 -4.00 -17.02
C ASP A 42 10.43 -3.98 -16.45
N ALA A 43 9.74 -5.14 -16.46
CA ALA A 43 8.41 -5.26 -15.88
C ALA A 43 8.39 -5.14 -14.34
N LEU A 44 9.46 -5.55 -13.65
CA LEU A 44 9.59 -5.34 -12.21
C LEU A 44 9.69 -3.85 -11.86
N LEU A 45 10.47 -3.10 -12.64
CA LEU A 45 10.71 -1.67 -12.41
C LEU A 45 9.52 -0.81 -12.85
N ASP A 46 9.06 -0.96 -14.09
CA ASP A 46 7.96 -0.19 -14.67
C ASP A 46 7.19 -1.01 -15.72
N ASN A 47 6.20 -1.77 -15.26
CA ASN A 47 5.41 -2.69 -16.07
C ASN A 47 4.57 -1.94 -17.11
N GLY A 48 4.77 -2.25 -18.39
CA GLY A 48 4.03 -1.63 -19.49
C GLY A 48 4.65 -0.34 -20.04
N ARG A 49 5.83 0.10 -19.55
CA ARG A 49 6.59 1.19 -20.18
C ARG A 49 7.11 0.82 -21.57
N ARG A 50 7.51 -0.44 -21.74
CA ARG A 50 7.94 -1.01 -23.02
C ARG A 50 7.18 -2.32 -23.27
N GLY A 51 6.53 -2.41 -24.42
CA GLY A 51 5.78 -3.60 -24.82
C GLY A 51 4.48 -3.82 -24.03
N ARG A 52 3.93 -5.03 -24.15
CA ARG A 52 2.67 -5.41 -23.50
C ARG A 52 2.89 -5.67 -22.01
N ALA A 53 2.11 -5.02 -21.16
CA ALA A 53 2.19 -5.20 -19.72
C ALA A 53 1.95 -6.67 -19.31
N ILE A 54 2.74 -7.15 -18.36
CA ILE A 54 2.58 -8.49 -17.80
C ILE A 54 1.30 -8.51 -16.96
N THR A 55 0.41 -9.45 -17.29
CA THR A 55 -0.86 -9.66 -16.60
C THR A 55 -0.79 -10.85 -15.65
N GLY A 56 -1.50 -10.76 -14.53
CA GLY A 56 -1.74 -11.88 -13.62
C GLY A 56 -2.85 -12.83 -14.11
N SER A 57 -3.24 -13.78 -13.26
CA SER A 57 -4.32 -14.75 -13.53
C SER A 57 -5.64 -14.09 -13.92
N ASN A 58 -5.98 -12.96 -13.29
CA ASN A 58 -7.22 -12.23 -13.54
C ASN A 58 -7.13 -11.29 -14.76
N LYS A 59 -6.16 -11.47 -15.66
CA LYS A 59 -5.84 -10.59 -16.80
C LYS A 59 -5.55 -9.13 -16.44
N ARG A 60 -5.49 -8.79 -15.14
CA ARG A 60 -5.11 -7.47 -14.64
C ARG A 60 -3.59 -7.27 -14.78
N PRO A 61 -3.11 -6.11 -15.25
CA PRO A 61 -1.69 -5.79 -15.24
C PRO A 61 -1.17 -5.78 -13.80
N LEU A 62 -0.01 -6.41 -13.58
CA LEU A 62 0.66 -6.42 -12.29
C LEU A 62 1.22 -5.04 -11.98
N LYS A 63 1.09 -4.58 -10.72
CA LYS A 63 1.70 -3.31 -10.28
C LYS A 63 3.21 -3.47 -10.09
N SER A 64 3.98 -2.61 -10.76
CA SER A 64 5.43 -2.51 -10.65
C SER A 64 5.88 -1.63 -9.48
N LEU A 65 7.19 -1.55 -9.24
CA LEU A 65 7.76 -0.66 -8.23
C LEU A 65 7.43 0.82 -8.52
N ALA A 66 7.52 1.26 -9.77
CA ALA A 66 7.17 2.62 -10.15
C ALA A 66 5.69 2.92 -9.87
N ASP A 67 4.78 1.98 -10.15
CA ASP A 67 3.33 2.12 -9.89
C ASP A 67 2.98 2.27 -8.42
N MET A 68 3.81 1.74 -7.52
CA MET A 68 3.59 1.91 -6.09
C MET A 68 3.86 3.35 -5.64
N ILE A 69 4.72 4.07 -6.35
CA ILE A 69 5.17 5.40 -5.96
C ILE A 69 4.33 6.48 -6.67
N LYS A 70 4.01 6.28 -7.95
CA LYS A 70 3.33 7.27 -8.79
C LYS A 70 1.80 7.23 -8.66
N GLY A 71 1.17 8.35 -9.02
CA GLY A 71 -0.29 8.46 -9.14
C GLY A 71 -1.05 8.78 -7.85
N LYS A 72 -2.38 8.89 -7.95
CA LYS A 72 -3.28 9.25 -6.84
C LYS A 72 -3.30 8.21 -5.71
N GLN A 73 -3.24 6.93 -6.08
CA GLN A 73 -3.16 5.78 -5.17
C GLN A 73 -1.71 5.35 -4.90
N GLY A 74 -0.73 6.18 -5.27
CA GLY A 74 0.68 5.95 -4.99
C GLY A 74 1.06 6.36 -3.57
N ARG A 75 2.19 5.86 -3.09
CA ARG A 75 2.68 6.07 -1.71
C ARG A 75 2.76 7.55 -1.32
N PHE A 76 3.26 8.42 -2.20
CA PHE A 76 3.40 9.84 -1.88
C PHE A 76 2.05 10.49 -1.56
N ARG A 77 1.08 10.39 -2.47
CA ARG A 77 -0.20 11.09 -2.32
C ARG A 77 -1.13 10.43 -1.31
N GLN A 78 -1.16 9.11 -1.27
CA GLN A 78 -2.11 8.38 -0.44
C GLN A 78 -1.63 8.17 1.00
N ASN A 79 -0.32 8.01 1.22
CA ASN A 79 0.22 7.58 2.50
C ASN A 79 1.14 8.60 3.17
N LEU A 80 1.78 9.48 2.39
CA LEU A 80 2.66 10.52 2.96
C LEU A 80 1.91 11.83 3.15
N LEU A 81 1.13 12.29 2.16
CA LEU A 81 0.34 13.53 2.26
C LEU A 81 -0.96 13.36 3.05
N GLY A 82 -1.52 12.16 3.07
CA GLY A 82 -2.69 11.81 3.88
C GLY A 82 -2.36 10.63 4.77
N LYS A 83 -2.74 10.71 6.04
CA LYS A 83 -2.64 9.58 6.97
C LYS A 83 -3.98 9.39 7.67
N ARG A 84 -4.30 8.12 7.93
CA ARG A 84 -5.34 7.81 8.90
C ARG A 84 -4.79 8.13 10.28
N VAL A 85 -5.63 8.74 11.11
CA VAL A 85 -5.25 9.22 12.44
C VAL A 85 -6.18 8.61 13.47
N ASP A 86 -5.60 8.29 14.63
CA ASP A 86 -6.36 7.90 15.81
C ASP A 86 -7.09 9.10 16.41
N TYR A 87 -7.93 8.87 17.42
CA TYR A 87 -8.78 9.90 18.04
C TYR A 87 -9.63 10.67 17.02
N SER A 88 -10.16 9.95 16.03
CA SER A 88 -11.03 10.51 14.98
C SER A 88 -12.38 9.81 14.94
N GLY A 89 -13.40 10.53 14.49
CA GLY A 89 -14.79 10.04 14.42
C GLY A 89 -15.55 10.69 13.27
N ARG A 90 -16.65 10.06 12.83
CA ARG A 90 -17.55 10.58 11.79
C ARG A 90 -19.01 10.31 12.18
N SER A 91 -19.88 11.29 11.98
CA SER A 91 -21.32 11.15 12.15
C SER A 91 -22.08 12.03 11.16
N VAL A 92 -23.40 11.87 11.12
CA VAL A 92 -24.30 12.73 10.34
C VAL A 92 -24.48 14.06 11.08
N ILE A 93 -24.51 15.15 10.34
CA ILE A 93 -24.73 16.50 10.88
C ILE A 93 -26.23 16.82 10.91
N THR A 94 -26.68 17.48 11.97
CA THR A 94 -28.04 17.99 12.13
C THR A 94 -28.01 19.44 12.62
N VAL A 95 -29.11 20.18 12.41
CA VAL A 95 -29.20 21.59 12.83
C VAL A 95 -29.36 21.69 14.34
N GLY A 96 -28.56 22.55 14.99
CA GLY A 96 -28.61 22.84 16.42
C GLY A 96 -28.87 24.33 16.66
N PRO A 97 -30.12 24.81 16.56
CA PRO A 97 -30.43 26.24 16.49
C PRO A 97 -30.12 27.02 17.78
N TYR A 98 -29.97 26.33 18.91
CA TYR A 98 -29.68 26.94 20.22
C TYR A 98 -28.17 27.05 20.53
N LEU A 99 -27.30 26.58 19.64
CA LEU A 99 -25.86 26.63 19.83
C LEU A 99 -25.28 28.00 19.47
N ARG A 100 -24.30 28.45 20.24
CA ARG A 100 -23.51 29.64 19.88
C ARG A 100 -22.54 29.31 18.74
N LEU A 101 -22.02 30.33 18.06
CA LEU A 101 -21.11 30.19 16.91
C LEU A 101 -19.87 29.30 17.18
N HIS A 102 -19.39 29.28 18.42
CA HIS A 102 -18.20 28.51 18.83
C HIS A 102 -18.53 27.15 19.47
N GLN A 103 -19.78 26.67 19.37
CA GLN A 103 -20.23 25.42 19.99
C GLN A 103 -20.62 24.39 18.94
N CYS A 104 -20.44 23.11 19.27
CA CYS A 104 -20.97 21.98 18.50
C CYS A 104 -21.55 20.91 19.44
N GLY A 105 -22.56 20.18 18.97
CA GLY A 105 -23.11 19.03 19.68
C GLY A 105 -22.34 17.76 19.34
N LEU A 106 -21.87 17.03 20.35
CA LEU A 106 -21.18 15.75 20.16
C LEU A 106 -21.98 14.61 20.84
N PRO A 107 -22.27 13.50 20.13
CA PRO A 107 -22.93 12.35 20.76
C PRO A 107 -22.11 11.78 21.91
N LYS A 108 -22.75 11.50 23.06
CA LYS A 108 -22.07 11.01 24.27
C LYS A 108 -21.20 9.78 24.01
N LYS A 109 -21.68 8.82 23.21
CA LYS A 109 -20.92 7.61 22.85
C LYS A 109 -19.64 7.93 22.07
N MET A 110 -19.71 8.89 21.16
CA MET A 110 -18.54 9.33 20.40
C MET A 110 -17.56 10.08 21.30
N ALA A 111 -18.05 10.99 22.15
CA ALA A 111 -17.22 11.70 23.11
C ALA A 111 -16.48 10.73 24.05
N LEU A 112 -17.16 9.69 24.54
CA LEU A 112 -16.57 8.70 25.43
C LEU A 112 -15.36 7.99 24.80
N GLU A 113 -15.46 7.59 23.53
CA GLU A 113 -14.34 6.93 22.82
C GLU A 113 -13.22 7.91 22.46
N LEU A 114 -13.55 9.12 21.98
CA LEU A 114 -12.53 10.11 21.60
C LEU A 114 -11.71 10.59 22.80
N PHE A 115 -12.33 10.73 23.97
CA PHE A 115 -11.68 11.25 25.18
C PHE A 115 -11.30 10.17 26.19
N LYS A 116 -11.38 8.89 25.81
CA LYS A 116 -11.12 7.73 26.66
C LYS A 116 -9.87 7.84 27.54
N PRO A 117 -8.66 8.16 27.02
CA PRO A 117 -7.47 8.26 27.88
C PRO A 117 -7.56 9.40 28.91
N PHE A 118 -8.20 10.52 28.56
CA PHE A 118 -8.41 11.64 29.48
C PHE A 118 -9.40 11.29 30.59
N ILE A 119 -10.45 10.54 30.25
CA ILE A 119 -11.45 10.08 31.20
C ILE A 119 -10.82 9.12 32.20
N TYR A 120 -10.02 8.15 31.73
CA TYR A 120 -9.28 7.24 32.61
C TYR A 120 -8.36 7.99 33.57
N GLY A 121 -7.54 8.93 33.07
CA GLY A 121 -6.69 9.74 33.95
C GLY A 121 -7.47 10.56 34.99
N LYS A 122 -8.68 11.04 34.66
CA LYS A 122 -9.52 11.76 35.62
C LYS A 122 -10.21 10.84 36.64
N LEU A 123 -10.53 9.61 36.28
CA LEU A 123 -11.10 8.63 37.21
C LEU A 123 -10.07 8.20 38.25
N GLU A 124 -8.84 7.94 37.81
CA GLU A 124 -7.72 7.59 38.69
C GLU A 124 -7.38 8.74 39.66
N LEU A 125 -7.23 9.97 39.15
CA LEU A 125 -6.97 11.16 39.98
C LEU A 125 -8.05 11.42 41.05
N ARG A 126 -9.28 10.98 40.81
CA ARG A 126 -10.40 11.12 41.75
C ARG A 126 -10.52 9.93 42.71
N GLY A 127 -9.67 8.92 42.59
CA GLY A 127 -9.75 7.69 43.37
C GLY A 127 -10.97 6.82 43.04
N LEU A 128 -11.58 7.01 41.85
CA LEU A 128 -12.74 6.25 41.39
C LEU A 128 -12.35 4.98 40.62
N ALA A 129 -11.07 4.85 40.26
CA ALA A 129 -10.50 3.67 39.63
C ALA A 129 -9.06 3.50 40.12
N THR A 130 -8.63 2.24 40.28
CA THR A 130 -7.24 1.86 40.53
C THR A 130 -6.55 1.55 39.19
N THR A 131 -5.24 1.77 39.14
CA THR A 131 -4.37 1.50 37.99
C THR A 131 -4.46 0.05 37.52
#